data_AF-A0A3M2L392-F1
#
_entry.id   AF-A0A3M2L392-F1
#
_cell.length_a   1.000
_cell.length_b   1.000
_cell.length_c   1.000
_cell.angle_alpha   90.00
_cell.angle_beta   90.00
_cell.angle_gamma   90.00
#
_symmetry.space_group_name_H-M   'P 1'
#
loop_
_entity.id
_entity.type
_entity.pdbx_description
1 polymer ?
#
loop_
_entity_poly.entity_id
_entity_poly.type
_entity_poly.pdbx_seq_one_letter_code
_entity_poly.pdbx_strand_id
1 'polypeptide(L)'
;MDVRRVVPNLRSKAVEESRAFYGLLGFEEVMNHGWITTLAARSAPEAQISFMVEDKTAPIAPDLSIEVDDIDAAYNAIRDSGAEIIHPLRDEDWGVRRFFVRDPTGHVVNILGHR
;
A
#
# COMPACT_ATOMS: atom_id res chain seq x y z
N MET A 1 5.49 6.02 -16.67
CA MET A 1 5.37 5.65 -15.27
C MET A 1 5.00 6.89 -14.49
N ASP A 2 3.74 6.97 -14.10
CA ASP A 2 3.16 8.01 -13.27
C ASP A 2 2.56 7.40 -11.99
N VAL A 3 2.59 8.16 -10.90
CA VAL A 3 1.96 7.78 -9.64
C VAL A 3 0.47 8.08 -9.71
N ARG A 4 -0.38 7.09 -9.40
CA ARG A 4 -1.84 7.22 -9.33
C ARG A 4 -2.33 7.67 -7.97
N ARG A 5 -1.77 7.09 -6.90
CA ARG A 5 -2.10 7.45 -5.51
C ARG A 5 -1.02 6.99 -4.53
N VAL A 6 -1.02 7.63 -3.37
CA VAL A 6 -0.18 7.28 -2.21
C VAL A 6 -1.09 6.99 -1.03
N VAL A 7 -0.87 5.87 -0.36
CA VAL A 7 -1.71 5.38 0.74
C VAL A 7 -0.84 5.07 1.95
N PRO A 8 -0.88 5.89 3.02
CA PRO A 8 -0.23 5.56 4.28
C PRO A 8 -0.81 4.27 4.87
N ASN A 9 0.05 3.42 5.44
CA ASN A 9 -0.34 2.19 6.11
C ASN A 9 -0.04 2.32 7.61
N LEU A 10 -1.07 2.47 8.43
CA LEU A 10 -0.93 2.55 9.88
C LEU A 10 -0.90 1.16 10.52
N ARG A 11 0.06 0.97 11.43
CA ARG A 11 0.15 -0.24 12.25
C ARG A 11 -0.94 -0.25 13.31
N SER A 12 -1.97 -1.08 13.12
CA SER A 12 -3.10 -1.12 14.06
C SER A 12 -3.80 -2.48 14.07
N LYS A 13 -4.26 -2.90 15.26
CA LYS A 13 -5.21 -4.00 15.47
C LYS A 13 -6.65 -3.50 15.66
N ALA A 14 -6.82 -2.19 15.85
CA ALA A 14 -8.08 -1.55 16.21
C ALA A 14 -8.84 -1.12 14.94
N VAL A 15 -9.20 -2.07 14.09
CA VAL A 15 -9.80 -1.80 12.77
C VAL A 15 -11.16 -1.12 12.91
N GLU A 16 -12.02 -1.63 13.79
CA GLU A 16 -13.37 -1.08 14.00
C GLU A 16 -13.32 0.32 14.61
N GLU A 17 -12.43 0.54 15.59
CA GLU A 17 -12.22 1.85 16.21
C GLU A 17 -11.65 2.85 15.20
N SER A 18 -10.72 2.40 14.35
CA SER A 18 -10.18 3.23 13.27
C SER A 18 -11.29 3.60 12.28
N ARG A 19 -12.11 2.64 11.84
CA ARG A 19 -13.23 2.91 10.93
C ARG A 19 -14.21 3.90 11.53
N ALA A 20 -14.58 3.74 12.80
CA ALA A 20 -15.45 4.67 13.49
C ALA A 20 -14.83 6.08 13.56
N PHE A 21 -13.56 6.18 13.96
CA PHE A 21 -12.86 7.46 14.10
C PHE A 21 -12.69 8.20 12.77
N TYR A 22 -12.12 7.54 11.76
CA TYR A 22 -11.92 8.15 10.44
C TYR A 22 -13.24 8.36 9.69
N GLY A 23 -14.28 7.57 10.00
CA GLY A 23 -15.64 7.81 9.53
C GLY A 23 -16.21 9.15 9.97
N LEU A 24 -15.83 9.67 11.14
CA LEU A 24 -16.18 11.04 11.58
C LEU A 24 -15.60 12.12 10.65
N LEU A 25 -14.52 11.79 9.92
CA LEU A 25 -13.86 12.67 8.95
C LEU A 25 -14.35 12.42 7.51
N GLY A 26 -15.36 11.57 7.31
CA GLY A 26 -15.95 11.29 5.98
C GLY A 26 -15.23 10.20 5.17
N PHE A 27 -14.43 9.36 5.83
CA PHE A 27 -13.85 8.16 5.21
C PHE A 27 -14.84 6.99 5.23
N GLU A 28 -14.80 6.19 4.18
CA GLU A 28 -15.61 4.97 4.03
C GLU A 28 -14.71 3.78 3.71
N GLU A 29 -15.10 2.60 4.17
CA GLU A 29 -14.40 1.35 3.85
C GLU A 29 -14.56 1.01 2.37
N VAL A 30 -13.44 0.89 1.66
CA VAL A 30 -13.40 0.55 0.24
C VAL A 30 -12.74 -0.78 -0.05
N MET A 31 -12.00 -1.34 0.91
CA MET A 31 -11.34 -2.63 0.79
C MET A 31 -11.13 -3.25 2.16
N ASN A 32 -11.42 -4.55 2.29
CA ASN A 32 -11.14 -5.33 3.48
C ASN A 32 -10.79 -6.77 3.10
N HIS A 33 -9.55 -7.17 3.36
CA HIS A 33 -9.06 -8.53 3.13
C HIS A 33 -8.78 -9.29 4.43
N GLY A 34 -9.28 -8.80 5.56
CA GLY A 34 -9.08 -9.37 6.90
C GLY A 34 -7.72 -9.03 7.53
N TRP A 35 -6.63 -9.03 6.76
CA TRP A 35 -5.28 -8.63 7.23
C TRP A 35 -4.95 -7.15 6.98
N ILE A 36 -5.66 -6.53 6.03
CA ILE A 36 -5.59 -5.11 5.69
C ILE A 36 -7.01 -4.57 5.48
N THR A 37 -7.26 -3.36 5.97
CA THR A 37 -8.45 -2.56 5.66
C THR A 37 -8.04 -1.21 5.13
N THR A 38 -8.67 -0.73 4.05
CA THR A 38 -8.44 0.59 3.48
C THR A 38 -9.73 1.40 3.50
N LEU A 39 -9.60 2.64 3.96
CA LEU A 39 -10.66 3.64 3.91
C LEU A 39 -10.30 4.70 2.87
N ALA A 40 -11.30 5.26 2.19
CA ALA A 40 -11.15 6.37 1.26
C ALA A 40 -12.12 7.51 1.57
N ALA A 41 -11.72 8.74 1.29
CA ALA A 41 -12.62 9.89 1.41
C ALA A 41 -13.68 9.86 0.30
N ARG A 42 -14.96 10.04 0.64
CA ARG A 42 -16.07 10.00 -0.33
C ARG A 42 -15.92 11.02 -1.48
N SER A 43 -15.37 12.20 -1.19
CA SER A 43 -15.22 13.28 -2.17
C SER A 43 -13.90 13.27 -2.95
N ALA A 44 -12.94 12.43 -2.53
CA ALA A 44 -11.61 12.32 -3.12
C ALA A 44 -11.13 10.86 -2.96
N PRO A 45 -11.56 9.95 -3.85
CA PRO A 45 -11.31 8.51 -3.70
C PRO A 45 -9.83 8.12 -3.61
N GLU A 46 -8.91 8.96 -4.10
CA GLU A 46 -7.46 8.80 -4.01
C GLU A 46 -6.89 9.13 -2.62
N ALA A 47 -7.62 9.89 -1.80
CA ALA A 47 -7.25 10.17 -0.41
C ALA A 47 -7.62 8.96 0.44
N GLN A 48 -6.65 8.09 0.68
CA GLN A 48 -6.85 6.81 1.33
C GLN A 48 -5.92 6.61 2.52
N ILE A 49 -6.35 5.76 3.45
CA ILE A 49 -5.54 5.30 4.58
C ILE A 49 -5.81 3.81 4.82
N SER A 50 -4.75 3.05 5.08
CA SER A 50 -4.85 1.62 5.36
C SER A 50 -4.43 1.29 6.78
N PHE A 51 -4.99 0.19 7.31
CA PHE A 51 -4.68 -0.36 8.62
C PHE A 51 -4.29 -1.82 8.48
N MET A 52 -3.17 -2.21 9.07
CA MET A 52 -2.67 -3.59 9.09
C MET A 52 -1.63 -3.75 10.21
N VAL A 53 -1.36 -4.97 10.67
CA VAL A 53 -0.22 -5.23 11.59
C VAL A 53 0.95 -5.82 10.84
N GLU A 54 0.67 -6.85 10.05
CA GLU A 54 1.61 -7.62 9.26
C GLU A 54 1.11 -7.66 7.83
N ASP A 55 2.03 -7.81 6.89
CA ASP A 55 1.68 -8.07 5.51
C ASP A 55 1.54 -9.57 5.29
N LYS A 56 0.57 -9.98 4.46
CA LYS A 56 0.25 -11.39 4.24
C LYS A 56 1.38 -12.18 3.56
N THR A 57 2.15 -11.56 2.68
CA THR A 57 3.14 -12.26 1.83
C THR A 57 4.53 -11.66 1.89
N ALA A 58 4.68 -10.42 2.36
CA ALA A 58 5.97 -9.78 2.57
C ALA A 58 6.50 -10.00 3.99
N PRO A 59 7.83 -10.02 4.19
CA PRO A 59 8.44 -10.28 5.50
C PRO A 59 8.25 -9.15 6.50
N ILE A 60 7.97 -7.94 6.01
CA ILE A 60 7.78 -6.73 6.81
C ILE A 60 6.61 -5.98 6.19
N ALA A 61 5.73 -5.47 7.03
CA ALA A 61 4.64 -4.65 6.55
C ALA A 61 5.17 -3.29 6.04
N PRO A 62 4.57 -2.71 4.99
CA PRO A 62 5.02 -1.45 4.40
C PRO A 62 4.50 -0.25 5.20
N ASP A 63 5.23 0.86 5.21
CA ASP A 63 4.83 2.13 5.85
C ASP A 63 3.87 2.92 4.96
N LEU A 64 4.04 2.83 3.64
CA LEU A 64 3.11 3.38 2.65
C LEU A 64 3.05 2.50 1.41
N SER A 65 1.94 2.62 0.69
CA SER A 65 1.72 2.01 -0.61
C SER A 65 1.64 3.08 -1.69
N ILE A 66 2.29 2.88 -2.82
CA ILE A 66 2.23 3.77 -3.99
C ILE A 66 1.70 2.95 -5.15
N GLU A 67 0.58 3.38 -5.73
CA GLU A 67 0.10 2.80 -6.98
C GLU A 67 0.70 3.55 -8.16
N VAL A 68 1.23 2.79 -9.13
CA VAL A 68 1.77 3.30 -10.39
C VAL A 68 0.98 2.74 -11.58
N ASP A 69 1.01 3.44 -12.70
CA ASP A 69 0.40 2.99 -13.95
C ASP A 69 1.17 1.87 -14.67
N ASP A 70 2.49 1.79 -14.46
CA ASP A 70 3.40 0.79 -15.04
C ASP A 70 4.36 0.24 -13.97
N ILE A 71 3.97 -0.89 -13.38
CA ILE A 71 4.70 -1.54 -12.29
C ILE A 71 6.02 -2.18 -12.76
N ASP A 72 6.08 -2.67 -13.99
CA ASP A 72 7.28 -3.30 -14.53
C ASP A 72 8.35 -2.24 -14.84
N ALA A 73 7.95 -1.07 -15.36
CA ALA A 73 8.85 0.08 -15.50
C ALA A 73 9.37 0.56 -14.13
N ALA A 74 8.48 0.67 -13.12
CA ALA A 74 8.87 1.04 -11.76
C ALA A 74 9.89 0.08 -11.15
N TYR A 75 9.62 -1.22 -11.28
CA TYR A 75 10.50 -2.26 -10.76
C TYR A 75 11.89 -2.23 -11.42
N ASN A 76 11.95 -2.07 -12.74
CA ASN A 76 13.22 -1.97 -13.46
C ASN A 76 14.03 -0.74 -13.01
N ALA A 77 13.39 0.44 -12.90
CA ALA A 77 14.07 1.65 -12.46
C ALA A 77 14.65 1.52 -11.04
N ILE A 78 13.90 0.93 -10.11
CA ILE A 78 14.34 0.72 -8.73
C ILE A 78 15.46 -0.34 -8.63
N ARG A 79 15.35 -1.42 -9.41
CA ARG A 79 16.41 -2.43 -9.47
C ARG A 79 17.71 -1.83 -9.99
N ASP A 80 17.63 -1.03 -11.06
CA ASP A 80 18.79 -0.44 -11.72
C ASP A 80 19.43 0.67 -10.85
N SER A 81 18.69 1.25 -9.90
CA SER A 81 19.24 2.18 -8.90
C SER A 81 20.01 1.49 -7.78
N GLY A 82 19.96 0.15 -7.68
CA GLY A 82 20.60 -0.62 -6.62
C GLY A 82 19.90 -0.53 -5.25
N ALA A 83 18.64 -0.10 -5.21
CA ALA A 83 17.89 -0.05 -3.97
C ALA A 83 17.58 -1.46 -3.42
N GLU A 84 17.44 -1.57 -2.10
CA GLU A 84 17.12 -2.85 -1.46
C GLU A 84 15.67 -3.25 -1.75
N ILE A 85 15.48 -4.31 -2.54
CA ILE A 85 14.18 -4.95 -2.76
C ILE A 85 13.90 -5.90 -1.59
N ILE A 86 12.97 -5.50 -0.71
CA ILE A 86 12.56 -6.26 0.48
C ILE A 86 11.62 -7.41 0.12
N HIS A 87 10.77 -7.20 -0.87
CA HIS A 87 9.83 -8.18 -1.38
C HIS A 87 9.89 -8.19 -2.91
N PRO A 88 10.27 -9.31 -3.55
CA PRO A 88 10.37 -9.38 -5.01
C PRO A 88 9.03 -9.09 -5.71
N LEU A 89 9.11 -8.61 -6.94
CA LEU A 89 7.93 -8.38 -7.78
C LEU A 89 7.16 -9.67 -8.01
N ARG A 90 5.89 -9.68 -7.61
CA ARG A 90 5.00 -10.82 -7.83
C ARG A 90 3.54 -10.40 -8.00
N ASP A 91 2.77 -11.31 -8.59
CA ASP A 91 1.31 -11.23 -8.63
C ASP A 91 0.74 -11.81 -7.32
N GLU A 92 -0.25 -11.14 -6.75
CA GLU A 92 -0.93 -11.52 -5.51
C GLU A 92 -2.36 -11.99 -5.78
N ASP A 93 -2.87 -12.90 -4.96
CA ASP A 93 -4.20 -13.51 -5.13
C ASP A 93 -5.36 -12.50 -5.02
N TRP A 94 -5.11 -11.30 -4.49
CA TRP A 94 -6.08 -10.21 -4.38
C TRP A 94 -5.99 -9.18 -5.52
N GLY A 95 -5.37 -9.55 -6.65
CA GLY A 95 -5.49 -8.80 -7.90
C GLY A 95 -4.55 -7.60 -8.05
N VAL A 96 -3.42 -7.61 -7.34
CA VAL A 96 -2.35 -6.61 -7.53
C VAL A 96 -1.05 -7.30 -7.91
N ARG A 97 -0.23 -6.59 -8.67
CA ARG A 97 1.18 -6.92 -8.89
C ARG A 97 2.01 -5.91 -8.11
N ARG A 98 2.90 -6.36 -7.24
CA ARG A 98 3.62 -5.46 -6.32
C ARG A 98 5.01 -5.95 -5.95
N PHE A 99 5.84 -5.02 -5.49
CA PHE A 99 7.14 -5.27 -4.87
C PHE A 99 7.38 -4.27 -3.75
N PHE A 100 8.23 -4.62 -2.78
CA PHE A 100 8.59 -3.71 -1.69
C PHE A 100 10.04 -3.29 -1.79
N VAL A 101 10.29 -2.02 -1.51
CA VAL A 101 11.63 -1.42 -1.55
C VAL A 101 11.88 -0.64 -0.25
N ARG A 102 13.13 -0.59 0.18
CA ARG A 102 13.55 0.36 1.23
C ARG A 102 13.93 1.70 0.61
N ASP A 103 13.31 2.77 1.09
CA ASP A 103 13.63 4.13 0.66
C ASP A 103 14.95 4.65 1.30
N PRO A 104 15.46 5.82 0.87
CA PRO A 104 16.71 6.38 1.41
C PRO A 104 16.68 6.70 2.92
N THR A 105 15.49 6.79 3.52
CA THR A 105 15.30 7.08 4.96
C THR A 105 15.02 5.84 5.78
N GLY A 106 14.94 4.66 5.14
CA GLY A 106 14.73 3.37 5.79
C GLY A 106 13.28 2.89 5.81
N HIS A 107 12.33 3.66 5.30
CA HIS A 107 10.92 3.26 5.24
C HIS A 107 10.72 2.16 4.20
N VAL A 108 9.79 1.25 4.47
CA VAL A 108 9.39 0.18 3.55
C VAL A 108 8.24 0.66 2.71
N VAL A 109 8.44 0.76 1.40
CA VAL A 109 7.45 1.24 0.44
C VAL A 109 6.94 0.07 -0.40
N ASN A 110 5.62 -0.14 -0.38
CA ASN A 110 4.93 -1.07 -1.27
C ASN A 110 4.60 -0.36 -2.59
N ILE A 111 5.24 -0.74 -3.69
CA ILE A 111 4.87 -0.25 -5.02
C ILE A 111 3.97 -1.28 -5.67
N LEU A 112 2.80 -0.86 -6.13
CA LEU A 112 1.81 -1.77 -6.74
C LEU A 112 1.22 -1.21 -8.04
N GLY A 113 0.69 -2.12 -8.85
CA GLY A 113 -0.21 -1.83 -9.96
C GLY A 113 -1.35 -2.84 -10.00
N HIS A 114 -2.54 -2.39 -10.38
CA HIS A 114 -3.66 -3.28 -10.70
C HIS A 114 -3.48 -3.86 -12.11
N ARG A 115 -3.98 -5.09 -12.31
CA ARG A 115 -4.16 -5.66 -13.65
C ARG A 115 -5.59 -5.48 -14.13
#